data_AF-A0A6G1IHZ9-F1
#
_entry.id   AF-A0A6G1IHZ9-F1
#
_cell.length_a   1.000
_cell.length_b   1.000
_cell.length_c   1.000
_cell.angle_alpha   90.00
_cell.angle_beta   90.00
_cell.angle_gamma   90.00
#
_symmetry.space_group_name_H-M   'P 1'
#
loop_
_entity.id
_entity.type
_entity.pdbx_description
1 polymer ?
#
loop_
_entity_poly.entity_id
_entity_poly.type
_entity_poly.pdbx_seq_one_letter_code
_entity_poly.pdbx_strand_id
1 'polypeptide(L)'
;MAALAIANNSALSANTTPPMVAAQPHQPFRFLDLPTELRLQVYENLLVVGKVFFTPHWVDMREGSRYKDFTKYAKPEVAILRVNNQIHDEAEPVYLEKNLFVLPLHWHKRHPFHEFASASGDDRGVCSAAAKPSMKNISIAFDPTACDLAHTQTGSDWNSDEGKFDDLSSAERLRVAHDRAKYRLLFDWDYLRERAIFNLQSQMEYLELDFTNAYCPVGCCRIFNQRCHLSLFYGLSPKKVTVLELKNENEEKRFLSGFEFYDDEDEDVEVVKKFGINFGGGEDLWVRWQVEGEDRNDDGNDESASEEKENNEERDEV
;
A
#
# COMPACT_ATOMS: atom_id res chain seq x y z
N MET A 1 0.08 90.06 25.33
CA MET A 1 -1.11 90.75 25.91
C MET A 1 -2.08 91.07 24.78
N ALA A 2 -3.38 90.97 25.06
CA ALA A 2 -4.54 91.06 24.16
C ALA A 2 -4.85 89.76 23.37
N ALA A 3 -6.08 89.27 23.28
CA ALA A 3 -7.30 89.45 24.07
C ALA A 3 -8.21 88.28 23.63
N LEU A 4 -8.85 87.61 24.59
CA LEU A 4 -9.79 86.51 24.35
C LEU A 4 -11.01 87.00 23.56
N ALA A 5 -11.37 86.27 22.51
CA ALA A 5 -12.71 86.29 21.91
C ALA A 5 -13.31 84.89 22.08
N ILE A 6 -14.31 84.79 22.96
CA ILE A 6 -15.12 83.58 23.19
C ILE A 6 -16.22 83.60 22.13
N ALA A 7 -16.13 82.73 21.13
CA ALA A 7 -17.21 82.46 20.19
C ALA A 7 -17.94 81.19 20.60
N ASN A 8 -19.16 81.36 21.14
CA ASN A 8 -20.11 80.28 21.37
C ASN A 8 -20.57 79.70 20.03
N ASN A 9 -20.13 78.48 19.73
CA ASN A 9 -20.65 77.71 18.59
C ASN A 9 -21.53 76.58 19.12
N SER A 10 -22.83 76.87 19.28
CA SER A 10 -23.86 75.85 19.45
C SER A 10 -24.16 75.20 18.11
N ALA A 11 -23.29 74.26 17.71
CA ALA A 11 -23.59 73.36 16.60
C ALA A 11 -24.48 72.22 17.11
N LEU A 12 -25.76 72.30 16.76
CA LEU A 12 -26.71 71.20 16.83
C LEU A 12 -26.10 69.98 16.13
N SER A 13 -25.73 68.97 16.92
CA SER A 13 -25.30 67.66 16.44
C SER A 13 -26.48 66.98 15.74
N ALA A 14 -26.55 67.11 14.42
CA ALA A 14 -27.42 66.31 13.59
C ALA A 14 -26.91 64.87 13.66
N ASN A 15 -27.58 64.03 14.48
CA ASN A 15 -27.45 62.58 14.47
C ASN A 15 -27.82 62.09 13.07
N THR A 16 -26.82 62.08 12.20
CA THR A 16 -26.92 61.53 10.86
C THR A 16 -26.70 60.04 11.05
N THR A 17 -27.79 59.29 11.18
CA THR A 17 -27.76 57.83 11.15
C THR A 17 -27.02 57.43 9.88
N PRO A 18 -25.85 56.76 9.97
CA PRO A 18 -25.13 56.34 8.78
C PRO A 18 -26.08 55.48 7.95
N PRO A 19 -26.18 55.71 6.63
CA PRO A 19 -27.01 54.87 5.78
C PRO A 19 -26.58 53.43 6.00
N MET A 20 -27.53 52.56 6.35
CA MET A 20 -27.32 51.11 6.34
C MET A 20 -26.85 50.75 4.94
N VAL A 21 -25.53 50.65 4.77
CA VAL A 21 -24.91 50.13 3.57
C VAL A 21 -25.46 48.72 3.44
N ALA A 22 -26.32 48.52 2.43
CA ALA A 22 -26.86 47.21 2.11
C ALA A 22 -25.69 46.23 2.05
N ALA A 23 -25.70 45.24 2.95
CA ALA A 23 -24.66 44.23 3.02
C ALA A 23 -24.49 43.64 1.62
N GLN A 24 -23.35 43.91 0.99
CA GLN A 24 -23.01 43.35 -0.31
C GLN A 24 -23.19 41.83 -0.19
N PRO A 25 -23.89 41.18 -1.12
CA PRO A 25 -24.10 39.74 -1.06
C PRO A 25 -22.71 39.09 -0.97
N HIS A 26 -22.45 38.42 0.16
CA HIS A 26 -21.17 37.78 0.41
C HIS A 26 -20.92 36.79 -0.72
N GLN A 27 -20.01 37.14 -1.64
CA GLN A 27 -19.57 36.19 -2.64
C GLN A 27 -18.96 35.00 -1.89
N PRO A 28 -19.34 33.76 -2.22
CA PRO A 28 -18.75 32.59 -1.60
C PRO A 28 -17.26 32.59 -1.90
N PHE A 29 -16.47 32.38 -0.86
CA PHE A 29 -15.04 32.28 -0.94
C PHE A 29 -14.65 31.04 -1.76
N ARG A 30 -13.75 31.21 -2.76
CA ARG A 30 -13.36 30.11 -3.65
C ARG A 30 -12.18 29.35 -3.04
N PHE A 31 -12.21 28.02 -3.15
CA PHE A 31 -11.15 27.18 -2.62
C PHE A 31 -9.76 27.52 -3.18
N LEU A 32 -9.64 27.80 -4.48
CA LEU A 32 -8.37 28.16 -5.12
C LEU A 32 -7.87 29.57 -4.75
N ASP A 33 -8.70 30.40 -4.12
CA ASP A 33 -8.26 31.70 -3.58
C ASP A 33 -7.56 31.55 -2.21
N LEU A 34 -7.56 30.33 -1.62
CA LEU A 34 -6.73 30.03 -0.44
C LEU A 34 -5.25 30.09 -0.81
N PRO A 35 -4.36 30.51 0.11
CA PRO A 35 -2.95 30.21 0.00
C PRO A 35 -2.69 28.70 -0.14
N THR A 36 -1.67 28.33 -0.90
CA THR A 36 -1.32 26.92 -1.17
C THR A 36 -1.11 26.14 0.13
N GLU A 37 -0.55 26.76 1.16
CA GLU A 37 -0.30 26.14 2.46
C GLU A 37 -1.60 25.67 3.13
N LEU A 38 -2.67 26.48 3.02
CA LEU A 38 -3.98 26.10 3.55
C LEU A 38 -4.63 25.00 2.70
N ARG A 39 -4.43 25.01 1.37
CA ARG A 39 -4.90 23.93 0.50
C ARG A 39 -4.20 22.60 0.82
N LEU A 40 -2.89 22.63 1.05
CA LEU A 40 -2.12 21.45 1.49
C LEU A 40 -2.65 20.88 2.82
N GLN A 41 -2.98 21.73 3.79
CA GLN A 41 -3.62 21.27 5.03
C GLN A 41 -4.98 20.58 4.75
N VAL A 42 -5.78 21.12 3.83
CA VAL A 42 -7.04 20.47 3.43
C VAL A 42 -6.77 19.12 2.76
N TYR A 43 -5.82 19.04 1.82
CA TYR A 43 -5.47 17.77 1.17
C TYR A 43 -4.95 16.74 2.18
N GLU A 44 -4.15 17.15 3.16
CA GLU A 44 -3.67 16.27 4.23
C GLU A 44 -4.82 15.65 5.02
N ASN A 45 -5.81 16.46 5.41
CA ASN A 45 -6.99 15.98 6.14
C ASN A 45 -7.86 15.02 5.30
N LEU A 46 -7.87 15.17 3.97
CA LEU A 46 -8.70 14.35 3.07
C LEU A 46 -8.01 13.07 2.60
N LEU A 47 -6.69 13.09 2.43
CA LEU A 47 -5.95 12.05 1.72
C LEU A 47 -5.02 11.24 2.62
N VAL A 48 -4.66 11.73 3.81
CA VAL A 48 -3.73 11.01 4.71
C VAL A 48 -4.51 10.21 5.74
N VAL A 49 -4.58 8.91 5.51
CA VAL A 49 -5.37 7.95 6.30
C VAL A 49 -4.50 6.91 6.99
N GLY A 50 -3.17 7.07 6.93
CA GLY A 50 -2.22 6.13 7.51
C GLY A 50 -1.91 4.99 6.53
N LYS A 51 -2.78 3.97 6.46
CA LYS A 51 -2.60 2.82 5.57
C LYS A 51 -3.64 2.84 4.45
N VAL A 52 -3.17 2.70 3.21
CA VAL A 52 -4.00 2.59 2.01
C VAL A 52 -3.95 1.15 1.53
N PHE A 53 -5.09 0.47 1.63
CA PHE A 53 -5.28 -0.89 1.14
C PHE A 53 -5.87 -0.84 -0.26
N PHE A 54 -5.22 -1.50 -1.22
CA PHE A 54 -5.85 -1.80 -2.50
C PHE A 54 -6.96 -2.82 -2.29
N THR A 55 -8.02 -2.77 -3.10
CA THR A 55 -9.19 -3.66 -2.98
C THR A 55 -8.72 -5.10 -2.76
N PRO A 56 -8.85 -5.63 -1.52
CA PRO A 56 -8.27 -6.91 -1.17
C PRO A 56 -8.98 -8.00 -1.95
N HIS A 57 -8.23 -9.01 -2.37
CA HIS A 57 -8.85 -10.24 -2.85
C HIS A 57 -9.56 -10.90 -1.66
N TRP A 58 -10.63 -11.68 -1.90
CA TRP A 58 -11.37 -12.33 -0.81
C TRP A 58 -10.47 -13.23 0.05
N VAL A 59 -9.44 -13.82 -0.55
CA VAL A 59 -8.40 -14.60 0.14
C VAL A 59 -7.61 -13.72 1.11
N ASP A 60 -7.22 -12.52 0.68
CA ASP A 60 -6.48 -11.56 1.51
C ASP A 60 -7.30 -11.15 2.74
N MET A 61 -8.62 -10.98 2.59
CA MET A 61 -9.51 -10.65 3.71
C MET A 61 -9.71 -11.81 4.67
N ARG A 62 -9.80 -13.05 4.17
CA ARG A 62 -10.10 -14.23 4.99
C ARG A 62 -8.87 -14.77 5.72
N GLU A 63 -7.72 -14.77 5.06
CA GLU A 63 -6.52 -15.48 5.52
C GLU A 63 -5.37 -14.53 5.87
N GLY A 64 -5.42 -13.27 5.41
CA GLY A 64 -4.34 -12.31 5.61
C GLY A 64 -4.44 -11.59 6.95
N SER A 65 -3.53 -11.91 7.88
CA SER A 65 -3.22 -11.05 9.04
C SER A 65 -2.98 -9.60 8.61
N ARG A 66 -2.38 -9.42 7.43
CA ARG A 66 -2.05 -8.16 6.78
C ARG A 66 -3.24 -7.22 6.55
N TYR A 67 -4.42 -7.77 6.29
CA TYR A 67 -5.64 -6.99 6.07
C TYR A 67 -6.54 -6.99 7.30
N LYS A 68 -6.17 -7.66 8.41
CA LYS A 68 -7.04 -7.75 9.60
C LYS A 68 -7.54 -6.41 10.13
N ASP A 69 -6.69 -5.38 10.03
CA ASP A 69 -6.99 -4.04 10.54
C ASP A 69 -7.45 -3.07 9.45
N PHE A 70 -7.75 -3.53 8.23
CA PHE A 70 -8.06 -2.62 7.11
C PHE A 70 -9.28 -1.73 7.37
N THR A 71 -10.26 -2.23 8.13
CA THR A 71 -11.46 -1.49 8.51
C THR A 71 -11.20 -0.40 9.56
N LYS A 72 -10.07 -0.47 10.26
CA LYS A 72 -9.66 0.53 11.26
C LYS A 72 -9.10 1.81 10.64
N TYR A 73 -8.75 1.77 9.35
CA TYR A 73 -8.23 2.92 8.63
C TYR A 73 -9.33 3.55 7.77
N ALA A 74 -9.38 4.89 7.78
CA ALA A 74 -10.30 5.62 6.92
C ALA A 74 -9.97 5.40 5.43
N LYS A 75 -10.97 5.57 4.55
CA LYS A 75 -10.72 5.59 3.10
C LYS A 75 -10.32 7.00 2.68
N PRO A 76 -9.27 7.17 1.85
CA PRO A 76 -8.87 8.49 1.38
C PRO A 76 -9.90 9.04 0.38
N GLU A 77 -10.19 10.34 0.44
CA GLU A 77 -11.16 11.01 -0.42
C GLU A 77 -10.57 11.34 -1.81
N VAL A 78 -10.21 10.30 -2.57
CA VAL A 78 -9.51 10.40 -3.87
C VAL A 78 -10.30 11.11 -4.97
N ALA A 79 -11.59 11.38 -4.74
CA ALA A 79 -12.41 12.20 -5.65
C ALA A 79 -11.83 13.61 -5.85
N ILE A 80 -11.12 14.15 -4.84
CA ILE A 80 -10.48 15.47 -4.91
C ILE A 80 -9.42 15.55 -6.03
N LEU A 81 -8.73 14.42 -6.30
CA LEU A 81 -7.72 14.33 -7.36
C LEU A 81 -8.31 14.54 -8.76
N ARG A 82 -9.64 14.42 -8.91
CA ARG A 82 -10.32 14.52 -10.21
C ARG A 82 -10.97 15.88 -10.47
N VAL A 83 -10.86 16.83 -9.55
CA VAL A 83 -11.57 18.11 -9.65
C VAL A 83 -10.99 19.00 -10.75
N ASN A 84 -9.67 19.24 -10.72
CA ASN A 84 -8.94 19.95 -11.77
C ASN A 84 -7.43 19.64 -11.67
N ASN A 85 -6.66 20.04 -12.70
CA ASN A 85 -5.23 19.75 -12.77
C ASN A 85 -4.43 20.38 -11.62
N GLN A 86 -4.72 21.62 -11.23
CA GLN A 86 -4.00 22.27 -10.13
C GLN A 86 -4.18 21.52 -8.81
N ILE A 87 -5.41 21.12 -8.49
CA ILE A 87 -5.70 20.33 -7.28
C ILE A 87 -5.03 18.96 -7.36
N HIS A 88 -5.08 18.30 -8.52
CA HIS A 88 -4.40 17.04 -8.74
C HIS A 88 -2.90 17.15 -8.46
N ASP A 89 -2.22 18.10 -9.10
CA ASP A 89 -0.77 18.31 -9.00
C ASP A 89 -0.32 18.68 -7.58
N GLU A 90 -1.15 19.40 -6.82
CA GLU A 90 -0.85 19.75 -5.42
C GLU A 90 -1.15 18.61 -4.44
N ALA A 91 -2.24 17.85 -4.66
CA ALA A 91 -2.77 16.90 -3.68
C ALA A 91 -2.21 15.48 -3.85
N GLU A 92 -1.89 15.06 -5.07
CA GLU A 92 -1.37 13.72 -5.35
C GLU A 92 -0.03 13.42 -4.63
N PRO A 93 0.96 14.33 -4.60
CA PRO A 93 2.18 14.11 -3.82
C PRO A 93 1.90 13.94 -2.32
N VAL A 94 0.96 14.70 -1.76
CA VAL A 94 0.57 14.57 -0.35
C VAL A 94 0.01 13.17 -0.07
N TYR A 95 -0.83 12.66 -0.96
CA TYR A 95 -1.38 11.31 -0.88
C TYR A 95 -0.31 10.22 -0.95
N LEU A 96 0.62 10.33 -1.91
CA LEU A 96 1.64 9.31 -2.18
C LEU A 96 2.78 9.31 -1.15
N GLU A 97 3.15 10.47 -0.62
CA GLU A 97 4.32 10.59 0.27
C GLU A 97 4.00 10.22 1.73
N LYS A 98 2.78 10.48 2.19
CA LYS A 98 2.44 10.42 3.63
C LYS A 98 1.72 9.14 4.06
N ASN A 99 1.19 8.36 3.13
CA ASN A 99 0.52 7.10 3.42
C ASN A 99 1.46 5.90 3.24
N LEU A 100 1.19 4.81 3.96
CA LEU A 100 1.72 3.48 3.69
C LEU A 100 0.82 2.74 2.70
N PHE A 101 1.35 2.41 1.54
CA PHE A 101 0.63 1.68 0.52
C PHE A 101 0.82 0.17 0.72
N VAL A 102 -0.26 -0.51 1.11
CA VAL A 102 -0.29 -1.97 1.31
C VAL A 102 -0.55 -2.63 -0.04
N LEU A 103 0.53 -2.93 -0.76
CA LEU A 103 0.46 -3.41 -2.14
C LEU A 103 -0.21 -4.80 -2.19
N PRO A 104 -1.16 -5.03 -3.11
CA PRO A 104 -1.88 -6.30 -3.21
C PRO A 104 -0.95 -7.42 -3.67
N LEU A 105 -1.36 -8.67 -3.51
CA LEU A 105 -0.63 -9.78 -4.15
C LEU A 105 -0.57 -9.57 -5.67
N HIS A 106 0.49 -10.07 -6.30
CA HIS A 106 0.72 -9.95 -7.75
C HIS A 106 0.87 -8.51 -8.29
N TRP A 107 0.95 -7.48 -7.43
CA TRP A 107 1.05 -6.08 -7.86
C TRP A 107 2.16 -5.83 -8.90
N HIS A 108 3.28 -6.56 -8.78
CA HIS A 108 4.42 -6.49 -9.68
C HIS A 108 4.12 -6.97 -11.12
N LYS A 109 3.13 -7.86 -11.30
CA LYS A 109 2.68 -8.33 -12.62
C LYS A 109 1.91 -7.25 -13.38
N ARG A 110 1.40 -6.24 -12.69
CA ARG A 110 0.65 -5.10 -13.27
C ARG A 110 1.53 -3.90 -13.61
N HIS A 111 2.84 -4.09 -13.66
CA HIS A 111 3.80 -3.08 -14.15
C HIS A 111 3.59 -1.66 -13.54
N PRO A 112 3.52 -1.54 -12.21
CA PRO A 112 3.02 -0.36 -11.50
C PRO A 112 3.79 0.94 -11.75
N PHE A 113 5.05 0.86 -12.18
CA PHE A 113 5.92 2.02 -12.43
C PHE A 113 6.54 2.03 -13.83
N HIS A 114 5.98 1.27 -14.77
CA HIS A 114 6.45 1.32 -16.16
C HIS A 114 5.80 2.50 -16.90
N GLU A 115 6.63 3.35 -17.52
CA GLU A 115 6.17 4.48 -18.35
C GLU A 115 5.43 4.00 -19.62
N PHE A 116 5.70 2.78 -20.06
CA PHE A 116 5.03 2.14 -21.19
C PHE A 116 4.04 1.12 -20.66
N ALA A 117 2.79 1.54 -20.41
CA ALA A 117 1.69 0.60 -20.35
C ALA A 117 1.73 -0.19 -21.66
N SER A 118 1.99 -1.49 -21.59
CA SER A 118 1.96 -2.35 -22.77
C SER A 118 0.63 -2.11 -23.47
N ALA A 119 0.67 -1.89 -24.79
CA ALA A 119 -0.52 -1.60 -25.60
C ALA A 119 -1.56 -2.73 -25.60
N SER A 120 -1.30 -3.84 -24.90
CA SER A 120 -2.25 -4.90 -24.60
C SER A 120 -3.27 -4.47 -23.54
N GLY A 121 -4.16 -3.55 -23.93
CA GLY A 121 -5.58 -3.39 -23.57
C GLY A 121 -6.07 -3.39 -22.11
N ASP A 122 -5.55 -4.22 -21.22
CA ASP A 122 -6.22 -4.57 -19.94
C ASP A 122 -5.40 -4.27 -18.67
N ASP A 123 -4.11 -3.94 -18.79
CA ASP A 123 -3.30 -3.65 -17.61
C ASP A 123 -3.45 -2.18 -17.19
N ARG A 124 -4.54 -1.87 -16.47
CA ARG A 124 -4.59 -0.64 -15.68
C ARG A 124 -3.46 -0.67 -14.65
N GLY A 125 -2.51 0.25 -14.79
CA GLY A 125 -1.43 0.44 -13.83
C GLY A 125 -1.98 0.61 -12.41
N VAL A 126 -1.31 0.01 -11.44
CA VAL A 126 -1.68 0.08 -10.01
C VAL A 126 -1.47 1.49 -9.46
N CYS A 127 -0.51 2.23 -10.05
CA CYS A 127 -0.09 3.53 -9.59
C CYS A 127 -0.08 4.54 -10.76
N SER A 128 -0.24 5.82 -10.43
CA SER A 128 -0.04 6.91 -11.39
C SER A 128 1.44 7.13 -11.71
N ALA A 129 1.74 7.90 -12.75
CA ALA A 129 3.12 8.27 -13.09
C ALA A 129 3.82 9.03 -11.95
N ALA A 130 3.08 9.77 -11.13
CA ALA A 130 3.61 10.51 -9.98
C ALA A 130 4.02 9.60 -8.81
N ALA A 131 3.51 8.37 -8.74
CA ALA A 131 3.94 7.41 -7.72
C ALA A 131 5.42 7.09 -7.81
N LYS A 132 6.00 7.11 -9.02
CA LYS A 132 7.41 6.78 -9.25
C LYS A 132 8.37 7.67 -8.43
N PRO A 133 8.25 9.01 -8.45
CA PRO A 133 9.06 9.88 -7.60
C PRO A 133 8.51 10.10 -6.18
N SER A 134 7.19 9.98 -5.95
CA SER A 134 6.56 10.43 -4.70
C SER A 134 6.17 9.32 -3.73
N MET A 135 6.08 8.06 -4.14
CA MET A 135 5.66 7.00 -3.23
C MET A 135 6.83 6.57 -2.32
N LYS A 136 6.74 6.90 -1.03
CA LYS A 136 7.85 6.76 -0.07
C LYS A 136 7.68 5.67 0.98
N ASN A 137 6.47 5.13 1.14
CA ASN A 137 6.19 4.10 2.13
C ASN A 137 5.38 2.97 1.50
N ILE A 138 5.94 1.78 1.45
CA ILE A 138 5.27 0.61 0.88
C ILE A 138 5.34 -0.59 1.83
N SER A 139 4.30 -1.39 1.79
CA SER A 139 4.24 -2.72 2.40
C SER A 139 4.15 -3.76 1.29
N ILE A 140 4.94 -4.83 1.40
CA ILE A 140 4.99 -5.94 0.44
C ILE A 140 4.87 -7.26 1.22
N ALA A 141 4.00 -8.16 0.76
CA ALA A 141 3.90 -9.51 1.31
C ALA A 141 4.59 -10.55 0.41
N PHE A 142 5.18 -11.54 1.08
CA PHE A 142 5.72 -12.75 0.48
C PHE A 142 4.76 -13.91 0.74
N ASP A 143 3.88 -14.16 -0.23
CA ASP A 143 2.82 -15.16 -0.14
C ASP A 143 2.90 -16.13 -1.34
N PRO A 144 2.80 -17.46 -1.14
CA PRO A 144 2.82 -18.44 -2.23
C PRO A 144 1.60 -18.36 -3.15
N THR A 145 0.48 -17.79 -2.70
CA THR A 145 -0.68 -17.54 -3.57
C THR A 145 -0.38 -16.47 -4.62
N ALA A 146 0.74 -15.74 -4.48
CA ALA A 146 1.30 -14.89 -5.53
C ALA A 146 1.91 -15.68 -6.71
N CYS A 147 2.06 -16.99 -6.59
CA CYS A 147 2.61 -17.85 -7.64
C CYS A 147 1.47 -18.52 -8.42
N ASP A 148 1.47 -18.38 -9.75
CA ASP A 148 0.45 -18.99 -10.63
C ASP A 148 0.71 -20.48 -10.87
N LEU A 149 1.30 -21.17 -9.90
CA LEU A 149 1.63 -22.57 -10.04
C LEU A 149 0.38 -23.41 -9.85
N ALA A 150 0.08 -24.28 -10.81
CA ALA A 150 -0.94 -25.29 -10.64
C ALA A 150 -0.62 -26.16 -9.40
N HIS A 151 -1.58 -26.28 -8.48
CA HIS A 151 -1.46 -27.11 -7.28
C HIS A 151 -1.36 -28.62 -7.58
N THR A 152 -1.58 -28.99 -8.85
CA THR A 152 -1.50 -30.37 -9.35
C THR A 152 -0.53 -30.42 -10.51
N GLN A 153 0.44 -31.33 -10.46
CA GLN A 153 1.27 -31.66 -11.61
C GLN A 153 0.76 -32.93 -12.24
N THR A 154 0.42 -32.85 -13.52
CA THR A 154 0.09 -34.00 -14.35
C THR A 154 1.36 -34.57 -14.98
N GLY A 155 1.27 -35.77 -15.56
CA GLY A 155 2.38 -36.32 -16.35
C GLY A 155 2.80 -35.40 -17.49
N SER A 156 1.89 -34.60 -18.05
CA SER A 156 2.20 -33.58 -19.07
C SER A 156 3.02 -32.41 -18.55
N ASP A 157 2.91 -32.07 -17.26
CA ASP A 157 3.71 -31.02 -16.63
C ASP A 157 5.11 -31.55 -16.22
N TRP A 158 5.35 -32.84 -16.42
CA TRP A 158 6.56 -33.53 -16.00
C TRP A 158 7.69 -33.43 -17.02
N ASN A 159 8.33 -32.27 -17.09
CA ASN A 159 9.57 -32.10 -17.85
C ASN A 159 10.79 -32.06 -16.93
N SER A 160 11.08 -33.17 -16.22
CA SER A 160 12.12 -33.22 -15.18
C SER A 160 13.35 -33.94 -15.70
N ASP A 161 14.53 -33.37 -15.46
CA ASP A 161 15.80 -34.08 -15.66
C ASP A 161 15.99 -35.22 -14.64
N GLU A 162 15.16 -35.26 -13.58
CA GLU A 162 15.22 -36.29 -12.52
C GLU A 162 14.54 -37.62 -12.88
N GLY A 163 14.05 -37.77 -14.12
CA GLY A 163 13.47 -39.02 -14.63
C GLY A 163 12.03 -38.89 -15.09
N LYS A 164 11.53 -39.95 -15.75
CA LYS A 164 10.15 -39.99 -16.25
C LYS A 164 9.18 -40.12 -15.08
N PHE A 165 8.00 -39.52 -15.23
CA PHE A 165 6.96 -39.55 -14.19
C PHE A 165 6.70 -40.97 -13.68
N ASP A 166 6.45 -41.92 -14.60
CA ASP A 166 6.10 -43.30 -14.26
C ASP A 166 7.22 -44.09 -13.57
N ASP A 167 8.48 -43.69 -13.76
CA ASP A 167 9.64 -44.35 -13.16
C ASP A 167 9.86 -43.94 -11.69
N LEU A 168 9.24 -42.85 -11.25
CA LEU A 168 9.39 -42.30 -9.90
C LEU A 168 8.27 -42.80 -8.97
N SER A 169 8.63 -43.05 -7.72
CA SER A 169 7.66 -43.29 -6.64
C SER A 169 6.85 -42.03 -6.33
N SER A 170 5.70 -42.18 -5.67
CA SER A 170 4.87 -41.03 -5.27
C SER A 170 5.62 -40.04 -4.38
N ALA A 171 6.53 -40.52 -3.52
CA ALA A 171 7.34 -39.66 -2.65
C ALA A 171 8.38 -38.86 -3.44
N GLU A 172 9.03 -39.48 -4.41
CA GLU A 172 9.96 -38.78 -5.32
C GLU A 172 9.22 -37.76 -6.18
N ARG A 173 8.03 -38.12 -6.69
CA ARG A 173 7.22 -37.19 -7.46
C ARG A 173 6.83 -35.96 -6.64
N LEU A 174 6.40 -36.17 -5.40
CA LEU A 174 6.07 -35.08 -4.48
C LEU A 174 7.29 -34.19 -4.19
N ARG A 175 8.47 -34.79 -3.98
CA ARG A 175 9.71 -34.05 -3.75
C ARG A 175 10.05 -33.14 -4.94
N VAL A 176 10.01 -33.69 -6.15
CA VAL A 176 10.28 -32.92 -7.39
C VAL A 176 9.25 -31.82 -7.59
N ALA A 177 7.96 -32.12 -7.40
CA ALA A 177 6.90 -31.11 -7.52
C ALA A 177 7.09 -29.97 -6.51
N HIS A 178 7.44 -30.32 -5.27
CA HIS A 178 7.75 -29.36 -4.22
C HIS A 178 8.97 -28.49 -4.56
N ASP A 179 10.08 -29.08 -5.00
CA ASP A 179 11.30 -28.34 -5.32
C ASP A 179 11.08 -27.39 -6.52
N ARG A 180 10.31 -27.83 -7.53
CA ARG A 180 9.87 -26.97 -8.64
C ARG A 180 8.98 -25.82 -8.18
N ALA A 181 8.02 -26.11 -7.30
CA ALA A 181 7.11 -25.11 -6.76
C ALA A 181 7.88 -24.01 -6.02
N LYS A 182 8.88 -24.41 -5.22
CA LYS A 182 9.79 -23.49 -4.55
C LYS A 182 10.60 -22.67 -5.55
N TYR A 183 11.20 -23.31 -6.54
CA TYR A 183 11.99 -22.62 -7.55
C TYR A 183 11.16 -21.57 -8.29
N ARG A 184 9.92 -21.91 -8.67
CA ARG A 184 9.02 -20.97 -9.35
C ARG A 184 8.63 -19.80 -8.46
N LEU A 185 8.26 -20.06 -7.20
CA LEU A 185 7.93 -19.01 -6.24
C LEU A 185 9.11 -18.04 -6.04
N LEU A 186 10.33 -18.58 -5.87
CA LEU A 186 11.54 -17.77 -5.74
C LEU A 186 11.83 -16.96 -7.00
N PHE A 187 11.59 -17.53 -8.18
CA PHE A 187 11.70 -16.81 -9.44
C PHE A 187 10.71 -15.66 -9.52
N ASP A 188 9.45 -15.86 -9.12
CA ASP A 188 8.43 -14.80 -9.11
C ASP A 188 8.79 -13.68 -8.11
N TRP A 189 9.36 -14.04 -6.94
CA TRP A 189 9.88 -13.06 -5.97
C TRP A 189 11.12 -12.30 -6.50
N ASP A 190 12.01 -12.96 -7.25
CA ASP A 190 13.12 -12.30 -7.95
C ASP A 190 12.62 -11.42 -9.10
N TYR A 191 11.50 -11.76 -9.73
CA TYR A 191 10.88 -10.93 -10.76
C TYR A 191 10.26 -9.65 -10.18
N LEU A 192 9.68 -9.72 -8.97
CA LEU A 192 9.24 -8.55 -8.21
C LEU A 192 10.39 -7.53 -8.05
N ARG A 193 11.62 -7.99 -7.80
CA ARG A 193 12.83 -7.14 -7.81
C ARG A 193 13.02 -6.44 -9.16
N GLU A 194 13.17 -7.22 -10.23
CA GLU A 194 13.65 -6.69 -11.52
C GLU A 194 12.71 -5.66 -12.14
N ARG A 195 11.40 -5.88 -12.03
CA ARG A 195 10.41 -5.05 -12.73
C ARG A 195 9.79 -3.96 -11.87
N ALA A 196 9.58 -4.26 -10.59
CA ALA A 196 8.75 -3.42 -9.74
C ALA A 196 9.58 -2.49 -8.84
N ILE A 197 10.80 -2.88 -8.46
CA ILE A 197 11.63 -2.03 -7.59
C ILE A 197 12.57 -1.12 -8.38
N PHE A 198 13.26 -1.62 -9.41
CA PHE A 198 14.24 -0.81 -10.16
C PHE A 198 13.66 0.44 -10.82
N ASN A 199 12.35 0.42 -11.08
CA ASN A 199 11.68 1.56 -11.68
C ASN A 199 11.21 2.59 -10.66
N LEU A 200 11.17 2.27 -9.36
CA LEU A 200 10.79 3.22 -8.34
C LEU A 200 11.98 4.16 -8.08
N GLN A 201 11.80 5.45 -8.38
CA GLN A 201 12.86 6.47 -8.32
C GLN A 201 12.79 7.31 -7.03
N SER A 202 11.86 7.01 -6.14
CA SER A 202 11.69 7.72 -4.88
C SER A 202 12.76 7.31 -3.88
N GLN A 203 13.17 8.25 -3.02
CA GLN A 203 13.92 7.93 -1.82
C GLN A 203 12.97 7.27 -0.83
N MET A 204 13.01 5.93 -0.75
CA MET A 204 12.13 5.16 0.12
C MET A 204 12.38 5.54 1.59
N GLU A 205 11.33 5.97 2.30
CA GLU A 205 11.42 6.30 3.72
C GLU A 205 11.12 5.09 4.59
N TYR A 206 10.17 4.25 4.17
CA TYR A 206 9.76 3.08 4.91
C TYR A 206 9.40 1.91 4.01
N LEU A 207 9.92 0.73 4.35
CA LEU A 207 9.59 -0.53 3.71
C LEU A 207 9.11 -1.53 4.75
N GLU A 208 7.92 -2.09 4.55
CA GLU A 208 7.42 -3.20 5.35
C GLU A 208 7.44 -4.48 4.53
N LEU A 209 8.07 -5.52 5.08
CA LEU A 209 8.18 -6.83 4.48
C LEU A 209 7.40 -7.83 5.33
N ASP A 210 6.33 -8.37 4.79
CA ASP A 210 5.44 -9.30 5.47
C ASP A 210 5.74 -10.75 5.05
N PHE A 211 6.23 -11.55 6.00
CA PHE A 211 6.54 -12.96 5.84
C PHE A 211 5.52 -13.88 6.55
N THR A 212 4.34 -13.37 6.94
CA THR A 212 3.30 -14.16 7.62
C THR A 212 3.05 -15.47 6.88
N ASN A 213 2.77 -15.36 5.58
CA ASN A 213 2.42 -16.47 4.72
C ASN A 213 3.58 -16.94 3.84
N ALA A 214 4.84 -16.70 4.22
CA ALA A 214 6.00 -17.14 3.44
C ALA A 214 6.25 -18.66 3.51
N TYR A 215 5.28 -19.46 3.04
CA TYR A 215 5.33 -20.91 2.92
C TYR A 215 5.55 -21.32 1.47
N CYS A 216 5.95 -22.56 1.26
CA CYS A 216 5.97 -23.13 -0.08
C CYS A 216 4.54 -23.29 -0.60
N PRO A 217 4.30 -23.38 -1.92
CA PRO A 217 2.96 -23.61 -2.46
C PRO A 217 2.29 -24.93 -2.00
N VAL A 218 3.06 -25.85 -1.44
CA VAL A 218 2.57 -27.11 -0.84
C VAL A 218 2.20 -26.92 0.65
N GLY A 219 2.59 -25.81 1.27
CA GLY A 219 2.33 -25.51 2.68
C GLY A 219 3.22 -26.27 3.70
N CYS A 220 4.17 -27.08 3.24
CA CYS A 220 4.93 -27.97 4.14
C CYS A 220 6.18 -27.34 4.77
N CYS A 221 6.73 -26.26 4.19
CA CYS A 221 7.90 -25.57 4.73
C CYS A 221 7.83 -24.07 4.49
N ARG A 222 8.52 -23.29 5.34
CA ARG A 222 8.70 -21.85 5.14
C ARG A 222 9.78 -21.58 4.10
N ILE A 223 9.48 -20.64 3.21
CA ILE A 223 10.38 -20.23 2.15
C ILE A 223 11.03 -18.94 2.55
N PHE A 224 12.31 -19.07 2.83
CA PHE A 224 13.16 -17.96 3.20
C PHE A 224 14.38 -17.99 2.28
N ASN A 225 14.37 -17.13 1.26
CA ASN A 225 15.50 -16.94 0.38
C ASN A 225 16.20 -15.63 0.74
N GLN A 226 17.46 -15.76 1.13
CA GLN A 226 18.33 -14.64 1.45
C GLN A 226 18.39 -13.62 0.31
N ARG A 227 18.36 -14.06 -0.94
CA ARG A 227 18.53 -13.17 -2.09
C ARG A 227 17.36 -12.22 -2.35
N CYS A 228 16.13 -12.67 -2.10
CA CYS A 228 14.95 -11.91 -2.53
C CYS A 228 14.83 -10.59 -1.78
N HIS A 229 15.01 -10.59 -0.45
CA HIS A 229 14.87 -9.36 0.33
C HIS A 229 16.06 -8.42 0.14
N LEU A 230 17.31 -8.89 0.10
CA LEU A 230 18.51 -8.04 -0.05
C LEU A 230 18.41 -7.10 -1.25
N SER A 231 17.92 -7.62 -2.37
CA SER A 231 17.76 -6.82 -3.57
C SER A 231 16.78 -5.66 -3.41
N LEU A 232 15.79 -5.79 -2.52
CA LEU A 232 14.90 -4.70 -2.15
C LEU A 232 15.65 -3.63 -1.36
N PHE A 233 16.54 -4.01 -0.45
CA PHE A 233 17.32 -3.07 0.35
C PHE A 233 18.26 -2.24 -0.54
N TYR A 234 19.03 -2.89 -1.41
CA TYR A 234 19.96 -2.16 -2.28
C TYR A 234 19.25 -1.39 -3.40
N GLY A 235 18.15 -1.94 -3.92
CA GLY A 235 17.36 -1.28 -4.98
C GLY A 235 16.56 -0.08 -4.49
N LEU A 236 15.92 -0.18 -3.32
CA LEU A 236 15.07 0.88 -2.76
C LEU A 236 15.81 1.82 -1.80
N SER A 237 16.91 1.35 -1.19
CA SER A 237 17.66 2.07 -0.15
C SER A 237 16.75 2.68 0.94
N PRO A 238 15.87 1.89 1.58
CA PRO A 238 14.92 2.39 2.55
C PRO A 238 15.61 2.93 3.80
N LYS A 239 15.11 4.04 4.36
CA LYS A 239 15.62 4.59 5.63
C LYS A 239 15.24 3.73 6.85
N LYS A 240 14.07 3.08 6.78
CA LYS A 240 13.52 2.22 7.84
C LYS A 240 12.91 0.97 7.23
N VAL A 241 13.13 -0.17 7.87
CA VAL A 241 12.51 -1.43 7.44
C VAL A 241 11.88 -2.15 8.61
N THR A 242 10.62 -2.56 8.45
CA THR A 242 9.96 -3.45 9.39
C THR A 242 9.77 -4.81 8.73
N VAL A 243 10.19 -5.86 9.43
CA VAL A 243 10.00 -7.25 9.00
C VAL A 243 8.98 -7.89 9.91
N LEU A 244 7.84 -8.28 9.33
CA LEU A 244 6.73 -8.89 10.05
C LEU A 244 6.79 -10.41 9.99
N GLU A 245 6.41 -11.03 11.11
CA GLU A 245 6.04 -12.45 11.19
C GLU A 245 7.13 -13.46 10.78
N LEU A 246 8.39 -13.17 11.14
CA LEU A 246 9.42 -14.20 11.26
C LEU A 246 9.11 -15.09 12.47
N LYS A 247 9.20 -16.41 12.30
CA LYS A 247 8.68 -17.35 13.31
C LYS A 247 9.63 -17.62 14.47
N ASN A 248 10.91 -17.35 14.32
CA ASN A 248 11.92 -17.63 15.33
C ASN A 248 13.22 -16.87 15.01
N GLU A 249 14.10 -16.78 16.01
CA GLU A 249 15.43 -16.16 15.90
C GLU A 249 16.29 -16.75 14.77
N ASN A 250 16.07 -18.00 14.37
CA ASN A 250 16.81 -18.61 13.26
C ASN A 250 16.35 -18.05 11.90
N GLU A 251 15.08 -17.67 11.74
CA GLU A 251 14.63 -16.92 10.56
C GLU A 251 15.21 -15.51 10.54
N GLU A 252 15.27 -14.83 11.68
CA GLU A 252 15.92 -13.52 11.82
C GLU A 252 17.42 -13.59 11.47
N LYS A 253 18.14 -14.57 12.00
CA LYS A 253 19.56 -14.80 11.66
C LYS A 253 19.73 -15.08 10.18
N ARG A 254 18.86 -15.89 9.57
CA ARG A 254 18.89 -16.14 8.13
C ARG A 254 18.58 -14.91 7.30
N PHE A 255 17.73 -14.01 7.81
CA PHE A 255 17.45 -12.72 7.20
C PHE A 255 18.72 -11.88 7.17
N LEU A 256 19.38 -11.73 8.32
CA LEU A 256 20.60 -10.91 8.43
C LEU A 256 21.79 -11.50 7.68
N SER A 257 21.98 -12.83 7.71
CA SER A 257 23.09 -13.49 7.02
C SER A 257 23.03 -13.34 5.49
N GLY A 258 21.92 -12.85 4.93
CA GLY A 258 21.88 -12.48 3.52
C GLY A 258 22.86 -11.33 3.20
N PHE A 259 23.03 -10.39 4.12
CA PHE A 259 23.82 -9.18 3.89
C PHE A 259 25.34 -9.46 3.92
N GLU A 260 25.78 -10.46 4.69
CA GLU A 260 27.17 -10.93 4.73
C GLU A 260 27.73 -11.31 3.35
N PHE A 261 26.87 -11.67 2.38
CA PHE A 261 27.30 -12.02 1.03
C PHE A 261 27.62 -10.82 0.12
N TYR A 262 27.21 -9.62 0.49
CA TYR A 262 27.32 -8.42 -0.36
C TYR A 262 28.28 -7.36 0.20
N ASP A 263 28.45 -7.30 1.51
CA ASP A 263 29.45 -6.46 2.16
C ASP A 263 30.48 -7.38 2.83
N ASP A 264 31.66 -7.52 2.21
CA ASP A 264 32.81 -8.25 2.80
C ASP A 264 33.34 -7.54 4.07
N GLU A 265 32.82 -6.36 4.42
CA GLU A 265 33.34 -5.47 5.48
C GLU A 265 32.33 -5.06 6.57
N ASP A 266 31.01 -5.14 6.35
CA ASP A 266 29.99 -4.67 7.33
C ASP A 266 29.51 -5.82 8.23
N GLU A 267 29.70 -5.72 9.55
CA GLU A 267 29.11 -6.66 10.53
C GLU A 267 27.56 -6.51 10.56
N ASP A 268 26.81 -7.57 10.92
CA ASP A 268 25.32 -7.58 11.03
C ASP A 268 24.74 -6.34 11.73
N VAL A 269 25.45 -5.84 12.75
CA VAL A 269 25.06 -4.67 13.56
C VAL A 269 25.01 -3.39 12.72
N GLU A 270 25.89 -3.27 11.73
CA GLU A 270 25.96 -2.10 10.85
C GLU A 270 24.80 -2.09 9.86
N VAL A 271 24.41 -3.24 9.32
CA VAL A 271 23.26 -3.37 8.41
C VAL A 271 21.95 -2.99 9.10
N VAL A 272 21.69 -3.54 10.29
CA VAL A 272 20.48 -3.22 11.06
C VAL A 272 20.38 -1.73 11.33
N LYS A 273 21.50 -1.09 11.66
CA LYS A 273 21.58 0.35 11.92
C LYS A 273 21.43 1.18 10.64
N LYS A 274 22.04 0.74 9.53
CA LYS A 274 22.04 1.40 8.21
C LYS A 274 20.62 1.52 7.65
N PHE A 275 19.83 0.46 7.74
CA PHE A 275 18.47 0.42 7.20
C PHE A 275 17.37 0.58 8.27
N GLY A 276 17.74 0.77 9.54
CA GLY A 276 16.79 0.88 10.65
C GLY A 276 15.85 -0.34 10.73
N ILE A 277 16.42 -1.55 10.68
CA ILE A 277 15.65 -2.81 10.63
C ILE A 277 15.01 -3.08 11.99
N ASN A 278 13.71 -3.38 11.98
CA ASN A 278 12.94 -3.80 13.15
C ASN A 278 12.24 -5.13 12.86
N PHE A 279 12.43 -6.12 13.74
CA PHE A 279 11.78 -7.43 13.66
C PHE A 279 10.57 -7.49 14.62
N GLY A 280 9.52 -8.19 14.20
CA GLY A 280 8.44 -8.59 15.11
C GLY A 280 7.32 -7.55 15.27
N GLY A 281 7.17 -6.65 14.30
CA GLY A 281 6.10 -5.66 14.33
C GLY A 281 6.21 -4.73 15.54
N GLY A 282 7.33 -3.99 15.62
CA GLY A 282 7.46 -2.85 16.53
C GLY A 282 6.28 -1.88 16.41
N GLU A 283 6.28 -0.84 17.25
CA GLU A 283 5.18 0.15 17.29
C GLU A 283 4.73 0.54 15.87
N ASP A 284 3.49 0.17 15.53
CA ASP A 284 2.92 0.47 14.22
C ASP A 284 2.86 1.99 14.08
N LEU A 285 3.77 2.55 13.27
CA LEU A 285 3.90 3.99 13.13
C LEU A 285 2.61 4.63 12.57
N TRP A 286 1.73 3.81 11.98
CA TRP A 286 0.46 4.22 11.41
C TRP A 286 -0.73 4.07 12.36
N VAL A 287 -0.52 3.56 13.59
CA VAL A 287 -1.61 3.35 14.57
C VAL A 287 -2.37 4.65 14.90
N ARG A 288 -1.70 5.81 14.88
CA ARG A 288 -2.32 7.11 15.18
C ARG A 288 -3.39 7.55 14.19
N TRP A 289 -3.49 6.92 13.03
CA TRP A 289 -4.53 7.17 12.02
C TRP A 289 -5.65 6.14 12.05
N GLN A 290 -5.58 5.17 12.96
CA GLN A 290 -6.73 4.30 13.20
C GLN A 290 -7.88 5.13 13.77
N VAL A 291 -9.08 4.92 13.25
CA VAL A 291 -10.27 5.56 13.76
C VAL A 291 -10.61 4.90 15.09
N GLU A 292 -10.47 5.65 16.18
CA GLU A 292 -10.94 5.23 17.50
C GLU A 292 -12.47 5.14 17.46
N GLY A 293 -13.04 3.96 17.17
CA GLY A 293 -14.49 3.88 17.19
C GLY A 293 -15.10 2.65 16.55
N GLU A 294 -15.74 1.90 17.43
CA GLU A 294 -16.76 0.86 17.20
C GLU A 294 -16.24 -0.32 16.39
N ASP A 295 -16.01 -1.43 17.09
CA ASP A 295 -16.29 -2.75 16.55
C ASP A 295 -17.66 -2.66 15.88
N ARG A 296 -17.67 -2.37 14.58
CA ARG A 296 -18.85 -2.55 13.74
C ARG A 296 -19.07 -4.04 13.82
N ASN A 297 -19.88 -4.46 14.79
CA ASN A 297 -20.41 -5.80 14.86
C ASN A 297 -21.04 -6.03 13.49
N ASP A 298 -20.28 -6.73 12.64
CA ASP A 298 -20.66 -7.16 11.30
C ASP A 298 -21.63 -8.36 11.43
N ASP A 299 -22.53 -8.28 12.42
CA ASP A 299 -23.49 -9.30 12.79
C ASP A 299 -24.78 -9.21 11.94
N GLY A 300 -24.75 -8.52 10.80
CA GLY A 300 -26.00 -8.25 10.11
C GLY A 300 -25.90 -7.77 8.67
N ASN A 301 -25.28 -8.55 7.78
CA ASN A 301 -25.83 -8.76 6.43
C ASN A 301 -25.05 -9.81 5.61
N ASP A 302 -25.33 -11.09 5.84
CA ASP A 302 -24.94 -12.15 4.87
C ASP A 302 -26.12 -13.08 4.54
N GLU A 303 -27.34 -12.53 4.47
CA GLU A 303 -28.54 -13.24 3.97
C GLU A 303 -28.89 -12.90 2.50
N SER A 304 -28.15 -12.00 1.83
CA SER A 304 -28.48 -11.59 0.45
C SER A 304 -27.79 -12.39 -0.66
N ALA A 305 -26.97 -13.39 -0.33
CA ALA A 305 -26.32 -14.26 -1.31
C ALA A 305 -27.05 -15.62 -1.54
N SER A 306 -28.16 -15.89 -0.85
CA SER A 306 -28.90 -17.16 -0.96
C SER A 306 -30.18 -17.12 -1.79
N GLU A 307 -30.74 -15.97 -2.16
CA GLU A 307 -32.00 -15.91 -2.93
C GLU A 307 -31.84 -16.01 -4.47
N GLU A 308 -30.62 -16.01 -5.02
CA GLU A 308 -30.41 -16.16 -6.47
C GLU A 308 -30.32 -17.63 -6.96
N LYS A 309 -30.48 -18.62 -6.08
CA LYS A 309 -30.48 -20.04 -6.47
C LYS A 309 -31.84 -20.70 -6.59
N GLU A 310 -32.93 -20.14 -6.06
CA GLU A 310 -34.27 -20.76 -6.18
C GLU A 310 -35.04 -20.35 -7.44
N ASN A 311 -34.66 -19.29 -8.14
CA ASN A 311 -35.39 -18.84 -9.34
C ASN A 311 -34.90 -19.45 -10.68
N ASN A 312 -33.99 -20.43 -10.65
CA ASN A 312 -33.46 -21.07 -11.86
C ASN A 312 -33.87 -22.55 -12.04
N GLU A 313 -34.61 -23.16 -11.11
CA GLU A 313 -35.11 -24.54 -11.28
C GLU A 313 -36.52 -24.61 -11.92
N GLU A 314 -37.24 -23.50 -12.06
CA GLU A 314 -38.60 -23.51 -12.63
C GLU A 314 -38.67 -23.22 -14.15
N ARG A 315 -37.54 -23.19 -14.86
CA ARG A 315 -37.49 -22.84 -16.30
C ARG A 315 -37.20 -23.97 -17.28
N ASP A 316 -37.01 -25.19 -16.80
CA ASP A 316 -36.72 -26.37 -17.64
C ASP A 316 -37.89 -27.37 -17.77
N GLU A 317 -39.11 -27.01 -17.33
CA GLU A 317 -40.33 -27.81 -17.57
C GLU A 317 -41.40 -27.03 -18.36
N VAL A 318 -41.11 -26.65 -19.62
CA VAL A 318 -42.13 -26.41 -20.68
C VAL A 318 -41.60 -26.85 -22.03
#